data_AF-A0A2H6NBT6-F1
#
_entry.id   AF-A0A2H6NBT6-F1
#
_cell.length_a   1.000
_cell.length_b   1.000
_cell.length_c   1.000
_cell.angle_alpha   90.00
_cell.angle_beta   90.00
_cell.angle_gamma   90.00
#
_symmetry.space_group_name_H-M   'P 1'
#
loop_
_entity.id
_entity.type
_entity.pdbx_description
1 polymer ?
#
loop_
_entity_poly.entity_id
_entity_poly.type
_entity_poly.pdbx_seq_one_letter_code
_entity_poly.pdbx_strand_id
1 'polypeptide(L)'
;MVSKKNLMEIVKKLMIHVDKAEGTTYRDELLTKIIDICSQSNYQYITNFEWYISILVELTRLEGTRHGHLIASQMLDVAIRVKAIRKFAVSQMAMLLDNAHLLASNTQRNGICEVLYAAAWICGEFSEHLEEPQQTLEAMLRPKVTTLPGHIQAVYVQNMVKLYASILQQREQAGEKEVAQEATQMMIDRLPQFVQSADLEVQERASCILQLMKYIQKLQIKEVPVAEEVTALFAGELNPVAPKAQKKVPVPEG
;
A
#
# COMPACT_ATOMS: atom_id res chain seq x y z
N MET A 1 -6.05 -33.42 6.50
CA MET A 1 -6.83 -32.28 7.04
C MET A 1 -5.86 -31.19 7.49
N VAL A 2 -6.15 -29.91 7.22
CA VAL A 2 -5.29 -28.77 7.60
C VAL A 2 -5.50 -28.43 9.08
N SER A 3 -4.42 -28.07 9.77
CA SER A 3 -4.40 -27.69 11.19
C SER A 3 -3.27 -26.69 11.46
N LYS A 4 -3.27 -26.06 12.65
CA LYS A 4 -2.15 -25.20 13.12
C LYS A 4 -0.78 -25.89 13.02
N LYS A 5 -0.72 -27.21 13.26
CA LYS A 5 0.54 -27.96 13.33
C LYS A 5 1.16 -28.25 11.97
N ASN A 6 0.35 -28.43 10.93
CA ASN A 6 0.82 -28.87 9.61
C ASN A 6 0.67 -27.80 8.52
N LEU A 7 0.03 -26.66 8.80
CA LEU A 7 -0.19 -25.60 7.83
C LEU A 7 1.10 -25.13 7.15
N MET A 8 2.12 -24.77 7.93
CA MET A 8 3.37 -24.25 7.38
C MET A 8 4.08 -25.29 6.50
N GLU A 9 4.06 -26.57 6.89
CA GLU A 9 4.65 -27.65 6.09
C GLU A 9 3.89 -27.87 4.79
N ILE A 10 2.55 -27.84 4.84
CA ILE A 10 1.69 -27.95 3.64
C ILE A 10 1.98 -26.81 2.68
N VAL A 11 1.98 -25.56 3.16
CA VAL A 11 2.26 -24.39 2.33
C VAL A 11 3.67 -24.45 1.76
N LYS A 12 4.67 -24.84 2.55
CA LYS A 12 6.04 -25.05 2.06
C LYS A 12 6.09 -26.06 0.90
N LYS A 13 5.37 -27.18 1.00
CA LYS A 13 5.29 -28.16 -0.10
C LYS A 13 4.59 -27.56 -1.33
N LEU A 14 3.50 -26.82 -1.14
CA LEU A 14 2.81 -26.15 -2.25
C LEU A 14 3.71 -25.11 -2.94
N MET A 15 4.47 -24.31 -2.19
CA MET A 15 5.44 -23.36 -2.75
C MET A 15 6.51 -24.04 -3.61
N ILE A 16 7.04 -25.20 -3.18
CA ILE A 16 7.97 -25.99 -4.01
C ILE A 16 7.32 -26.42 -5.35
N HIS A 17 6.02 -26.71 -5.35
CA HIS A 17 5.30 -27.04 -6.58
C HIS A 17 5.04 -25.80 -7.44
N VAL A 18 4.80 -24.63 -6.82
CA VAL A 18 4.66 -23.36 -7.53
C VAL A 18 5.94 -23.04 -8.32
N ASP A 19 7.11 -23.19 -7.69
CA ASP A 19 8.41 -22.90 -8.32
C ASP A 19 8.71 -23.82 -9.50
N LYS A 20 8.29 -25.09 -9.40
CA LYS A 20 8.54 -26.13 -10.42
C LYS A 20 7.47 -26.17 -11.51
N ALA A 21 6.31 -25.55 -11.28
CA ALA A 21 5.20 -25.62 -12.20
C ALA A 21 5.56 -24.95 -13.54
N GLU A 22 5.34 -25.67 -14.63
CA GLU A 22 5.37 -25.11 -15.98
C GLU A 22 3.96 -24.64 -16.36
N GLY A 23 3.86 -23.38 -16.80
CA GLY A 23 2.59 -22.75 -17.18
C GLY A 23 1.88 -22.01 -16.05
N THR A 24 1.09 -21.01 -16.43
CA THR A 24 0.43 -20.06 -15.50
C THR A 24 -0.78 -20.66 -14.80
N THR A 25 -1.55 -21.54 -15.46
CA THR A 25 -2.79 -22.10 -14.90
C THR A 25 -2.54 -22.91 -13.61
N TYR A 26 -1.59 -23.83 -13.63
CA TYR A 26 -1.29 -24.66 -12.46
C TYR A 26 -0.68 -23.83 -11.31
N ARG A 27 0.17 -22.84 -11.62
CA ARG A 27 0.68 -21.87 -10.63
C ARG A 27 -0.45 -21.08 -9.96
N ASP A 28 -1.40 -20.62 -10.75
CA ASP A 28 -2.57 -19.86 -10.26
C ASP A 28 -3.48 -20.72 -9.37
N GLU A 29 -3.70 -21.99 -9.71
CA GLU A 29 -4.42 -22.94 -8.86
C GLU A 29 -3.71 -23.17 -7.52
N LEU A 30 -2.39 -23.37 -7.54
CA LEU A 30 -1.59 -23.54 -6.33
C LEU A 30 -1.58 -22.28 -5.45
N LEU A 31 -1.42 -21.10 -6.05
CA LEU A 31 -1.50 -19.81 -5.35
C LEU A 31 -2.85 -19.66 -4.66
N THR A 32 -3.94 -19.88 -5.39
CA THR A 32 -5.30 -19.78 -4.86
C THR A 32 -5.48 -20.78 -3.71
N LYS A 33 -4.98 -22.00 -3.87
CA LYS A 33 -5.03 -23.02 -2.82
C LYS A 33 -4.25 -22.63 -1.56
N ILE A 34 -3.07 -22.04 -1.71
CA ILE A 34 -2.29 -21.53 -0.57
C ILE A 34 -3.09 -20.48 0.19
N ILE A 35 -3.65 -19.50 -0.52
CA ILE A 35 -4.43 -18.42 0.09
C ILE A 35 -5.69 -18.97 0.75
N ASP A 36 -6.43 -19.87 0.11
CA ASP A 36 -7.64 -20.50 0.65
C ASP A 36 -7.36 -21.22 1.97
N ILE A 37 -6.27 -21.98 2.03
CA ILE A 37 -5.90 -22.75 3.21
C ILE A 37 -5.46 -21.81 4.35
N CYS A 38 -4.71 -20.75 4.04
CA CYS A 38 -4.22 -19.79 5.04
C CYS A 38 -5.33 -18.88 5.60
N SER A 39 -6.26 -18.45 4.75
CA SER A 39 -7.34 -17.52 5.12
C SER A 39 -8.56 -18.20 5.77
N GLN A 40 -8.58 -19.53 5.79
CA GLN A 40 -9.70 -20.33 6.26
C GLN A 40 -10.22 -19.90 7.64
N SER A 41 -11.53 -19.67 7.73
CA SER A 41 -12.24 -19.28 8.96
C SER A 41 -11.56 -18.12 9.71
N ASN A 42 -11.24 -17.05 9.00
CA ASN A 42 -10.51 -15.89 9.53
C ASN A 42 -9.14 -16.27 10.10
N TYR A 43 -8.32 -16.96 9.30
CA TYR A 43 -6.93 -17.32 9.66
C TYR A 43 -6.82 -18.22 10.89
N GLN A 44 -7.83 -19.07 11.17
CA GLN A 44 -7.89 -19.87 12.40
C GLN A 44 -6.65 -20.76 12.63
N TYR A 45 -5.94 -21.11 11.57
CA TYR A 45 -4.76 -21.97 11.59
C TYR A 45 -3.43 -21.22 11.53
N ILE A 46 -3.44 -19.90 11.29
CA ILE A 46 -2.24 -19.07 11.28
C ILE A 46 -1.82 -18.79 12.72
N THR A 47 -0.61 -19.20 13.08
CA THR A 47 0.01 -18.89 14.38
C THR A 47 1.11 -17.83 14.28
N ASN A 48 1.58 -17.53 13.06
CA ASN A 48 2.59 -16.53 12.78
C ASN A 48 2.20 -15.73 11.52
N PHE A 49 1.83 -14.47 11.71
CA PHE A 49 1.46 -13.58 10.60
C PHE A 49 2.66 -13.00 9.85
N GLU A 50 3.85 -12.91 10.45
CA GLU A 50 5.07 -12.51 9.72
C GLU A 50 5.36 -13.52 8.63
N TRP A 51 5.32 -14.80 8.99
CA TRP A 51 5.44 -15.88 8.02
C TRP A 51 4.41 -15.77 6.90
N TYR A 52 3.15 -15.51 7.24
CA TYR A 52 2.11 -15.42 6.22
C TYR A 52 2.29 -14.21 5.28
N ILE A 53 2.66 -13.05 5.81
CA ILE A 53 3.03 -11.89 4.99
C ILE A 53 4.23 -12.22 4.09
N SER A 54 5.25 -12.92 4.59
CA SER A 54 6.38 -13.36 3.76
C SER A 54 5.95 -14.27 2.61
N ILE A 55 5.02 -15.21 2.84
CA ILE A 55 4.45 -16.04 1.77
C ILE A 55 3.71 -15.17 0.75
N LEU A 56 2.91 -14.20 1.18
CA LEU A 56 2.20 -13.30 0.26
C LEU A 56 3.17 -12.47 -0.60
N VAL A 57 4.28 -12.00 -0.02
CA VAL A 57 5.35 -11.29 -0.74
C VAL A 57 6.08 -12.22 -1.71
N GLU A 58 6.33 -13.47 -1.33
CA GLU A 58 6.97 -14.45 -2.21
C GLU A 58 6.10 -14.77 -3.42
N LEU A 59 4.79 -14.90 -3.23
CA LEU A 59 3.81 -15.09 -4.31
C LEU A 59 3.78 -13.92 -5.31
N THR A 60 4.26 -12.72 -4.95
CA THR A 60 4.35 -11.60 -5.90
C THR A 60 5.46 -11.76 -6.93
N ARG A 61 6.34 -12.75 -6.76
CA ARG A 61 7.42 -13.05 -7.71
C ARG A 61 6.97 -13.94 -8.86
N LEU A 62 5.72 -14.44 -8.81
CA LEU A 62 5.16 -15.28 -9.86
C LEU A 62 4.79 -14.44 -11.08
N GLU A 63 5.53 -14.63 -12.17
CA GLU A 63 5.25 -13.97 -13.44
C GLU A 63 3.95 -14.47 -14.08
N GLY A 64 3.15 -13.54 -14.59
CA GLY A 64 1.96 -13.84 -15.39
C GLY A 64 0.72 -14.23 -14.59
N THR A 65 0.78 -14.20 -13.25
CA THR A 65 -0.40 -14.43 -12.41
C THR A 65 -1.44 -13.32 -12.57
N ARG A 66 -2.71 -13.71 -12.53
CA ARG A 66 -3.85 -12.77 -12.52
C ARG A 66 -4.40 -12.53 -11.11
N HIS A 67 -3.81 -13.15 -10.10
CA HIS A 67 -4.33 -13.16 -8.72
C HIS A 67 -3.72 -12.08 -7.82
N GLY A 68 -3.13 -11.02 -8.38
CA GLY A 68 -2.55 -9.94 -7.58
C GLY A 68 -3.58 -9.25 -6.67
N HIS A 69 -4.83 -9.08 -7.11
CA HIS A 69 -5.92 -8.59 -6.26
C HIS A 69 -6.16 -9.48 -5.03
N LEU A 70 -6.09 -10.81 -5.21
CA LEU A 70 -6.28 -11.75 -4.11
C LEU A 70 -5.14 -11.60 -3.09
N ILE A 71 -3.88 -11.52 -3.55
CA ILE A 71 -2.73 -11.27 -2.67
C ILE A 71 -2.88 -9.92 -1.95
N ALA A 72 -3.18 -8.85 -2.69
CA ALA A 72 -3.37 -7.50 -2.16
C ALA A 72 -4.44 -7.47 -1.07
N SER A 73 -5.57 -8.16 -1.30
CA SER A 73 -6.66 -8.26 -0.32
C SER A 73 -6.20 -8.89 0.99
N GLN A 74 -5.39 -9.96 0.94
CA GLN A 74 -4.88 -10.63 2.13
C GLN A 74 -3.87 -9.77 2.88
N MET A 75 -2.99 -9.05 2.16
CA MET A 75 -2.04 -8.12 2.77
C MET A 75 -2.76 -7.02 3.56
N LEU A 76 -3.76 -6.39 2.95
CA LEU A 76 -4.59 -5.37 3.62
C LEU A 76 -5.33 -5.95 4.83
N ASP A 77 -5.99 -7.10 4.65
CA ASP A 77 -6.85 -7.70 5.66
C ASP A 77 -6.06 -8.14 6.92
N VAL A 78 -4.82 -8.58 6.74
CA VAL A 78 -3.88 -8.89 7.84
C VAL A 78 -3.36 -7.60 8.48
N ALA A 79 -2.86 -6.65 7.71
CA ALA A 79 -2.27 -5.40 8.23
C ALA A 79 -3.29 -4.54 9.02
N ILE A 80 -4.52 -4.46 8.53
CA ILE A 80 -5.59 -3.69 9.17
C ILE A 80 -5.99 -4.30 10.50
N ARG A 81 -6.25 -5.63 10.54
CA ARG A 81 -6.83 -6.29 11.72
C ARG A 81 -5.82 -6.72 12.77
N VAL A 82 -4.57 -6.97 12.42
CA VAL A 82 -3.55 -7.52 13.33
C VAL A 82 -2.51 -6.46 13.68
N LYS A 83 -2.79 -5.60 14.68
CA LYS A 83 -1.90 -4.47 15.03
C LYS A 83 -0.43 -4.88 15.25
N ALA A 84 -0.20 -6.03 15.89
CA ALA A 84 1.14 -6.53 16.19
C ALA A 84 2.02 -6.78 14.95
N ILE A 85 1.43 -6.98 13.76
CA ILE A 85 2.18 -7.27 12.53
C ILE A 85 2.57 -6.02 11.74
N ARG A 86 2.00 -4.86 12.05
CA ARG A 86 2.06 -3.69 11.17
C ARG A 86 3.48 -3.25 10.86
N LYS A 87 4.39 -3.25 11.85
CA LYS A 87 5.80 -2.93 11.61
C LYS A 87 6.43 -3.83 10.55
N PHE A 88 6.25 -5.14 10.68
CA PHE A 88 6.78 -6.08 9.70
C PHE A 88 6.12 -5.90 8.32
N ALA A 89 4.78 -5.78 8.29
CA ALA A 89 4.04 -5.59 7.05
C ALA A 89 4.48 -4.33 6.31
N VAL A 90 4.61 -3.19 6.99
CA VAL A 90 5.07 -1.91 6.43
C VAL A 90 6.48 -2.03 5.85
N SER A 91 7.41 -2.69 6.56
CA SER A 91 8.75 -2.96 6.03
C SER A 91 8.71 -3.77 4.72
N GLN A 92 7.88 -4.83 4.66
CA GLN A 92 7.71 -5.62 3.43
C GLN A 92 7.08 -4.81 2.30
N MET A 93 6.09 -3.97 2.60
CA MET A 93 5.42 -3.14 1.60
C MET A 93 6.35 -2.04 1.06
N ALA A 94 7.16 -1.42 1.91
CA ALA A 94 8.17 -0.44 1.48
C ALA A 94 9.16 -1.05 0.48
N MET A 95 9.62 -2.28 0.73
CA MET A 95 10.47 -3.00 -0.23
C MET A 95 9.76 -3.29 -1.55
N LEU A 96 8.46 -3.62 -1.52
CA LEU A 96 7.68 -3.81 -2.75
C LEU A 96 7.54 -2.50 -3.55
N LEU A 97 7.35 -1.36 -2.86
CA LEU A 97 7.27 -0.04 -3.49
C LEU A 97 8.61 0.35 -4.13
N ASP A 98 9.74 0.09 -3.46
CA ASP A 98 11.07 0.35 -4.03
C ASP A 98 11.31 -0.48 -5.31
N ASN A 99 10.79 -1.72 -5.32
CA ASN A 99 10.86 -2.64 -6.45
C ASN A 99 9.65 -2.56 -7.40
N ALA A 100 8.82 -1.50 -7.31
CA ALA A 100 7.59 -1.38 -8.09
C ALA A 100 7.81 -1.45 -9.61
N HIS A 101 8.98 -1.03 -10.08
CA HIS A 101 9.36 -1.08 -11.50
C HIS A 101 9.38 -2.50 -12.08
N LEU A 102 9.66 -3.53 -11.26
CA LEU A 102 9.61 -4.94 -11.66
C LEU A 102 8.16 -5.40 -11.83
N LEU A 103 7.27 -4.99 -10.93
CA LEU A 103 5.85 -5.37 -10.93
C LEU A 103 5.02 -4.56 -11.95
N ALA A 104 5.45 -3.34 -12.28
CA ALA A 104 4.85 -2.48 -13.29
C ALA A 104 5.24 -2.89 -14.74
N SER A 105 6.11 -3.89 -14.91
CA SER A 105 6.46 -4.39 -16.23
C SER A 105 5.32 -5.27 -16.78
N ASN A 106 4.86 -4.95 -17.99
CA ASN A 106 3.82 -5.72 -18.70
C ASN A 106 2.43 -5.77 -18.00
N THR A 107 1.91 -4.61 -17.57
CA THR A 107 0.60 -4.46 -16.89
C THR A 107 -0.58 -5.11 -17.61
N GLN A 108 -0.57 -5.17 -18.95
CA GLN A 108 -1.63 -5.80 -19.75
C GLN A 108 -1.68 -7.34 -19.64
N ARG A 109 -0.61 -7.97 -19.14
CA ARG A 109 -0.51 -9.43 -18.97
C ARG A 109 -0.33 -9.87 -17.52
N ASN A 110 -0.07 -8.93 -16.61
CA ASN A 110 0.38 -9.24 -15.25
C ASN A 110 -0.53 -8.55 -14.21
N GLY A 111 -1.43 -9.34 -13.62
CA GLY A 111 -2.32 -8.86 -12.55
C GLY A 111 -1.59 -8.60 -11.24
N ILE A 112 -0.29 -8.90 -11.15
CA ILE A 112 0.48 -8.73 -9.91
C ILE A 112 0.69 -7.28 -9.49
N CYS A 113 0.62 -6.33 -10.43
CA CYS A 113 0.75 -4.91 -10.12
C CYS A 113 -0.31 -4.42 -9.12
N GLU A 114 -1.44 -5.13 -9.00
CA GLU A 114 -2.49 -4.91 -7.99
C GLU A 114 -1.97 -4.96 -6.55
N VAL A 115 -0.87 -5.65 -6.30
CA VAL A 115 -0.24 -5.69 -4.97
C VAL A 115 0.32 -4.32 -4.58
N LEU A 116 0.75 -3.51 -5.55
CA LEU A 116 1.27 -2.17 -5.32
C LEU A 116 0.22 -1.22 -4.75
N TYR A 117 -1.06 -1.41 -5.09
CA TYR A 117 -2.17 -0.69 -4.46
C TYR A 117 -2.19 -0.93 -2.94
N ALA A 118 -2.12 -2.19 -2.51
CA ALA A 118 -2.07 -2.55 -1.10
C ALA A 118 -0.80 -2.02 -0.41
N ALA A 119 0.35 -2.13 -1.07
CA ALA A 119 1.62 -1.66 -0.54
C ALA A 119 1.61 -0.14 -0.29
N ALA A 120 1.14 0.64 -1.26
CA ALA A 120 1.01 2.09 -1.15
C ALA A 120 0.05 2.48 -0.01
N TRP A 121 -1.09 1.79 0.10
CA TRP A 121 -2.06 2.05 1.16
C TRP A 121 -1.49 1.73 2.55
N ILE A 122 -0.85 0.57 2.73
CA ILE A 122 -0.27 0.13 4.02
C ILE A 122 0.84 1.09 4.47
N CYS A 123 1.73 1.50 3.56
CA CYS A 123 2.80 2.44 3.89
C CYS A 123 2.27 3.86 4.20
N GLY A 124 1.20 4.30 3.54
CA GLY A 124 0.58 5.59 3.83
C GLY A 124 -0.21 5.59 5.14
N GLU A 125 -0.97 4.52 5.41
CA GLU A 125 -1.82 4.40 6.61
C GLU A 125 -1.01 4.18 7.88
N PHE A 126 0.02 3.32 7.82
CA PHE A 126 0.85 2.96 8.98
C PHE A 126 2.27 3.51 8.85
N SER A 127 2.36 4.75 8.35
CA SER A 127 3.63 5.42 8.07
C SER A 127 4.52 5.60 9.30
N GLU A 128 3.96 5.55 10.51
CA GLU A 128 4.69 5.57 11.79
C GLU A 128 5.62 4.36 11.98
N HIS A 129 5.49 3.33 11.16
CA HIS A 129 6.34 2.14 11.19
C HIS A 129 7.41 2.10 10.10
N LEU A 130 7.47 3.10 9.21
CA LEU A 130 8.51 3.17 8.19
C LEU A 130 9.85 3.54 8.83
N GLU A 131 10.90 2.79 8.50
CA GLU A 131 12.27 3.11 8.91
C GLU A 131 12.83 4.27 8.08
N GLU A 132 12.57 4.26 6.76
CA GLU A 132 13.04 5.27 5.80
C GLU A 132 11.83 5.88 5.05
N PRO A 133 11.05 6.77 5.69
CA PRO A 133 9.83 7.32 5.09
C PRO A 133 10.12 8.19 3.86
N GLN A 134 11.22 8.96 3.84
CA GLN A 134 11.63 9.75 2.67
C GLN A 134 11.92 8.85 1.46
N GLN A 135 12.72 7.80 1.64
CA GLN A 135 13.04 6.85 0.57
C GLN A 135 11.76 6.18 0.02
N THR A 136 10.82 5.85 0.90
CA THR A 136 9.53 5.26 0.50
C THR A 136 8.71 6.24 -0.32
N LEU A 137 8.64 7.51 0.08
CA LEU A 137 7.95 8.57 -0.68
C LEU A 137 8.60 8.77 -2.05
N GLU A 138 9.93 8.83 -2.11
CA GLU A 138 10.69 8.92 -3.37
C GLU A 138 10.37 7.75 -4.31
N ALA A 139 10.35 6.53 -3.78
CA ALA A 139 10.01 5.33 -4.55
C ALA A 139 8.60 5.42 -5.16
N MET A 140 7.62 5.91 -4.39
CA MET A 140 6.26 6.11 -4.86
C MET A 140 6.17 7.18 -5.97
N LEU A 141 7.03 8.20 -5.96
CA LEU A 141 7.03 9.32 -6.92
C LEU A 141 7.82 9.05 -8.22
N ARG A 142 8.41 7.86 -8.39
CA ARG A 142 9.21 7.51 -9.57
C ARG A 142 8.35 7.51 -10.85
N PRO A 143 8.89 7.99 -11.99
CA PRO A 143 8.17 8.05 -13.27
C PRO A 143 7.48 6.76 -13.70
N LYS A 144 8.07 5.60 -13.37
CA LYS A 144 7.53 4.28 -13.75
C LYS A 144 6.16 3.99 -13.12
N VAL A 145 5.80 4.64 -12.03
CA VAL A 145 4.49 4.49 -11.37
C VAL A 145 3.35 4.98 -12.28
N THR A 146 3.60 5.92 -13.19
CA THR A 146 2.60 6.41 -14.16
C THR A 146 2.18 5.36 -15.19
N THR A 147 2.89 4.23 -15.29
CA THR A 147 2.50 3.11 -16.17
C THR A 147 1.56 2.12 -15.51
N LEU A 148 1.25 2.30 -14.22
CA LEU A 148 0.29 1.46 -13.49
C LEU A 148 -1.15 1.78 -13.94
N PRO A 149 -2.11 0.87 -13.72
CA PRO A 149 -3.53 1.17 -13.88
C PRO A 149 -3.99 2.39 -13.06
N GLY A 150 -4.92 3.17 -13.60
CA GLY A 150 -5.40 4.41 -12.98
C GLY A 150 -5.90 4.27 -11.54
N HIS A 151 -6.59 3.16 -11.22
CA HIS A 151 -7.07 2.91 -9.85
C HIS A 151 -5.93 2.72 -8.85
N ILE A 152 -4.78 2.17 -9.28
CA ILE A 152 -3.58 2.05 -8.45
C ILE A 152 -2.91 3.41 -8.30
N GLN A 153 -2.77 4.17 -9.39
CA GLN A 153 -2.20 5.51 -9.37
C GLN A 153 -2.96 6.44 -8.43
N ALA A 154 -4.31 6.41 -8.45
CA ALA A 154 -5.14 7.22 -7.57
C ALA A 154 -4.84 6.97 -6.08
N VAL A 155 -4.59 5.71 -5.74
CA VAL A 155 -4.27 5.30 -4.37
C VAL A 155 -2.83 5.69 -4.00
N TYR A 156 -1.89 5.59 -4.93
CA TYR A 156 -0.54 6.13 -4.76
C TYR A 156 -0.61 7.63 -4.44
N VAL A 157 -1.28 8.41 -5.28
CA VAL A 157 -1.42 9.86 -5.11
C VAL A 157 -2.00 10.21 -3.72
N GLN A 158 -3.05 9.51 -3.27
CA GLN A 158 -3.62 9.74 -1.93
C GLN A 158 -2.61 9.42 -0.81
N ASN A 159 -1.92 8.28 -0.88
CA ASN A 159 -1.06 7.81 0.20
C ASN A 159 0.31 8.47 0.23
N MET A 160 0.78 9.02 -0.90
CA MET A 160 1.93 9.93 -0.92
C MET A 160 1.70 11.12 -0.01
N VAL A 161 0.49 11.70 0.02
CA VAL A 161 0.20 12.88 0.84
C VAL A 161 0.09 12.52 2.32
N LYS A 162 -0.47 11.34 2.65
CA LYS A 162 -0.43 10.82 4.03
C LYS A 162 1.00 10.66 4.53
N LEU A 163 1.83 9.99 3.73
CA LEU A 163 3.24 9.79 4.05
C LEU A 163 4.01 11.12 4.15
N TYR A 164 3.76 12.03 3.21
CA TYR A 164 4.29 13.40 3.25
C TYR A 164 3.86 14.14 4.53
N ALA A 165 2.60 14.03 4.96
CA ALA A 165 2.13 14.65 6.19
C ALA A 165 2.89 14.13 7.42
N SER A 166 3.11 12.81 7.51
CA SER A 166 3.93 12.21 8.56
C SER A 166 5.38 12.69 8.51
N ILE A 167 5.98 12.77 7.32
CA ILE A 167 7.34 13.30 7.15
C ILE A 167 7.40 14.75 7.60
N LEU A 168 6.47 15.59 7.14
CA LEU A 168 6.41 17.00 7.47
C LEU A 168 6.31 17.21 8.99
N GLN A 169 5.46 16.43 9.66
CA GLN A 169 5.33 16.46 11.11
C GLN A 169 6.63 16.10 11.83
N GLN A 170 7.31 15.03 11.42
CA GLN A 170 8.58 14.62 12.00
C GLN A 170 9.67 15.71 11.82
N ARG A 171 9.75 16.30 10.62
CA ARG A 171 10.77 17.31 10.29
C ARG A 171 10.51 18.65 10.98
N GLU A 172 9.26 19.12 11.04
CA GLU A 172 8.91 20.34 11.79
C GLU A 172 9.16 20.17 13.30
N GLN A 173 8.80 19.02 13.89
CA GLN A 173 9.08 18.72 15.30
C GLN A 173 10.57 18.65 15.63
N ALA A 174 11.39 18.17 14.68
CA ALA A 174 12.85 18.14 14.80
C ALA A 174 13.51 19.52 14.55
N GLY A 175 12.74 20.54 14.13
CA GLY A 175 13.28 21.86 13.74
C GLY A 175 14.02 21.86 12.40
N GLU A 176 13.88 20.79 11.60
CA GLU A 176 14.57 20.57 10.33
C GLU A 176 13.80 21.24 9.17
N LYS A 177 13.69 22.57 9.21
CA LYS A 177 12.90 23.36 8.24
C LYS A 177 13.33 23.13 6.78
N GLU A 178 14.63 23.03 6.53
CA GLU A 178 15.17 22.81 5.18
C GLU A 178 14.72 21.46 4.61
N VAL A 179 14.81 20.40 5.42
CA VAL A 179 14.38 19.04 5.02
C VAL A 179 12.86 18.99 4.77
N ALA A 180 12.07 19.70 5.58
CA ALA A 180 10.63 19.83 5.37
C ALA A 180 10.29 20.55 4.06
N GLN A 181 11.06 21.58 3.69
CA GLN A 181 10.91 22.30 2.43
C GLN A 181 11.34 21.43 1.23
N GLU A 182 12.43 20.67 1.34
CA GLU A 182 12.89 19.73 0.32
C GLU A 182 11.82 18.66 0.00
N ALA A 183 11.21 18.07 1.02
CA ALA A 183 10.13 17.11 0.84
C ALA A 183 8.92 17.74 0.11
N THR A 184 8.61 18.99 0.41
CA THR A 184 7.52 19.74 -0.23
C THR A 184 7.84 20.06 -1.69
N GLN A 185 9.07 20.49 -1.97
CA GLN A 185 9.55 20.77 -3.31
C GLN A 185 9.55 19.49 -4.17
N MET A 186 9.99 18.36 -3.61
CA MET A 186 9.92 17.07 -4.28
C MET A 186 8.50 16.70 -4.71
N MET A 187 7.51 16.90 -3.84
CA MET A 187 6.10 16.69 -4.18
C MET A 187 5.66 17.61 -5.32
N ILE A 188 6.01 18.91 -5.28
CA ILE A 188 5.67 19.89 -6.32
C ILE A 188 6.28 19.52 -7.68
N ASP A 189 7.53 19.03 -7.69
CA ASP A 189 8.25 18.70 -8.92
C ASP A 189 7.75 17.39 -9.55
N ARG A 190 7.31 16.44 -8.71
CA ARG A 190 6.95 15.09 -9.15
C ARG A 190 5.47 14.90 -9.40
N LEU A 191 4.57 15.55 -8.65
CA LEU A 191 3.11 15.43 -8.88
C LEU A 191 2.61 15.78 -10.29
N PRO A 192 3.22 16.72 -11.06
CA PRO A 192 2.77 17.05 -12.40
C PRO A 192 2.68 15.86 -13.36
N GLN A 193 3.45 14.79 -13.14
CA GLN A 193 3.35 13.57 -13.94
C GLN A 193 1.97 12.90 -13.84
N PHE A 194 1.30 12.99 -12.69
CA PHE A 194 -0.03 12.42 -12.44
C PHE A 194 -1.16 13.34 -12.90
N VAL A 195 -0.93 14.66 -12.93
CA VAL A 195 -1.86 15.64 -13.49
C VAL A 195 -2.08 15.41 -15.00
N GLN A 196 -1.08 14.84 -15.68
CA GLN A 196 -1.14 14.48 -17.09
C GLN A 196 -1.78 13.11 -17.36
N SER A 197 -2.28 12.41 -16.33
CA SER A 197 -2.93 11.11 -16.49
C SER A 197 -4.19 11.22 -17.35
N ALA A 198 -4.47 10.17 -18.13
CA ALA A 198 -5.72 10.02 -18.86
C ALA A 198 -6.90 9.61 -17.96
N ASP A 199 -6.61 9.08 -16.76
CA ASP A 199 -7.60 8.73 -15.76
C ASP A 199 -8.03 9.98 -14.96
N LEU A 200 -9.30 10.38 -15.10
CA LEU A 200 -9.84 11.59 -14.47
C LEU A 200 -9.65 11.62 -12.95
N GLU A 201 -9.88 10.49 -12.27
CA GLU A 201 -9.70 10.37 -10.82
C GLU A 201 -8.25 10.67 -10.39
N VAL A 202 -7.26 10.20 -11.17
CA VAL A 202 -5.84 10.45 -10.90
C VAL A 202 -5.53 11.92 -11.13
N GLN A 203 -6.01 12.47 -12.25
CA GLN A 203 -5.80 13.86 -12.63
C GLN A 203 -6.39 14.83 -11.60
N GLU A 204 -7.64 14.63 -11.16
CA GLU A 204 -8.31 15.50 -10.20
C GLU A 204 -7.61 15.48 -8.84
N ARG A 205 -7.31 14.29 -8.31
CA ARG A 205 -6.57 14.14 -7.04
C ARG A 205 -5.21 14.81 -7.12
N ALA A 206 -4.42 14.50 -8.15
CA ALA A 206 -3.08 15.07 -8.32
C ALA A 206 -3.13 16.59 -8.48
N SER A 207 -4.13 17.11 -9.19
CA SER A 207 -4.32 18.56 -9.38
C SER A 207 -4.64 19.26 -8.06
N CYS A 208 -5.58 18.74 -7.28
CA CYS A 208 -5.92 19.28 -5.96
C CYS A 208 -4.71 19.25 -5.01
N ILE A 209 -4.01 18.12 -4.96
CA ILE A 209 -2.85 17.94 -4.09
C ILE A 209 -1.71 18.87 -4.52
N LEU A 210 -1.44 19.03 -5.82
CA LEU A 210 -0.40 19.93 -6.30
C LEU A 210 -0.66 21.38 -5.89
N GLN A 211 -1.91 21.84 -5.91
CA GLN A 211 -2.25 23.18 -5.41
C GLN A 211 -2.06 23.29 -3.89
N LEU A 212 -2.43 22.24 -3.14
CA LEU A 212 -2.18 22.17 -1.71
C LEU A 212 -0.67 22.25 -1.41
N MET A 213 0.17 21.48 -2.11
CA MET A 213 1.63 21.51 -1.92
C MET A 213 2.21 22.90 -2.21
N LYS A 214 1.76 23.58 -3.28
CA LYS A 214 2.17 24.96 -3.59
C LYS A 214 1.75 25.96 -2.50
N TYR A 215 0.60 25.76 -1.87
CA TYR A 215 0.16 26.60 -0.77
C TYR A 215 0.98 26.36 0.50
N ILE A 216 1.24 25.09 0.83
CA ILE A 216 2.13 24.68 1.93
C ILE A 216 3.52 25.29 1.76
N GLN A 217 4.12 25.21 0.57
CA GLN A 217 5.42 25.83 0.29
C GLN A 217 5.42 27.35 0.57
N LYS A 218 4.36 28.07 0.19
CA LYS A 218 4.24 29.51 0.48
C LYS A 218 4.21 29.82 1.97
N LEU A 219 3.61 28.92 2.77
CA LEU A 219 3.57 29.04 4.23
C LEU A 219 4.94 28.70 4.85
N GLN A 220 5.61 27.65 4.36
CA GLN A 220 6.96 27.29 4.80
C GLN A 220 7.99 28.40 4.53
N ILE A 221 7.90 29.10 3.39
CA ILE A 221 8.76 30.26 3.07
C ILE A 221 8.55 31.41 4.07
N LYS A 222 7.34 31.54 4.63
CA LYS A 222 7.00 32.51 5.67
C LYS A 222 7.27 31.99 7.08
N GLU A 223 7.91 30.83 7.19
CA GLU A 223 8.17 30.11 8.44
C GLU A 223 6.92 29.83 9.29
N VAL A 224 5.77 29.68 8.64
CA VAL A 224 4.53 29.25 9.31
C VAL A 224 4.54 27.73 9.41
N PRO A 225 4.47 27.14 10.62
CA PRO A 225 4.33 25.70 10.78
C PRO A 225 2.97 25.26 10.25
N VAL A 226 2.95 24.11 9.58
CA VAL A 226 1.76 23.62 8.85
C VAL A 226 1.56 22.11 9.02
N ALA A 227 2.46 21.42 9.72
CA ALA A 227 2.37 19.99 9.93
C ALA A 227 1.06 19.57 10.60
N GLU A 228 0.58 20.33 11.59
CA GLU A 228 -0.64 19.99 12.34
C GLU A 228 -1.88 20.00 11.42
N GLU A 229 -2.05 21.07 10.64
CA GLU A 229 -3.17 21.22 9.70
C GLU A 229 -3.10 20.19 8.57
N VAL A 230 -1.90 19.91 8.05
CA VAL A 230 -1.71 18.91 6.99
C VAL A 230 -1.99 17.51 7.52
N THR A 231 -1.58 17.20 8.75
CA THR A 231 -1.88 15.91 9.40
C THR A 231 -3.36 15.77 9.70
N ALA A 232 -4.04 16.86 10.07
CA ALA A 232 -5.48 16.87 10.35
C ALA A 232 -6.35 16.48 9.15
N LEU A 233 -5.86 16.67 7.91
CA LEU A 233 -6.54 16.20 6.68
C LEU A 233 -6.77 14.69 6.68
N PHE A 234 -5.95 13.94 7.43
CA PHE A 234 -5.98 12.49 7.48
C PHE A 234 -6.32 11.96 8.87
N ALA A 235 -6.75 12.84 9.78
CA ALA A 235 -7.18 12.43 11.11
C ALA A 235 -8.46 11.59 11.04
N GLY A 236 -8.47 10.49 11.79
CA GLY A 236 -9.60 9.56 11.90
C GLY A 236 -9.24 8.16 11.43
N GLU A 237 -9.64 7.15 12.21
CA GLU A 237 -9.41 5.76 11.84
C GLU A 237 -10.37 5.35 10.69
N LEU A 238 -9.80 4.83 9.59
CA LEU A 238 -10.59 4.13 8.57
C LEU A 238 -10.98 2.75 9.10
N ASN A 239 -11.95 2.70 10.00
CA ASN A 239 -12.46 1.46 10.55
C ASN A 239 -13.46 0.83 9.58
N PRO A 240 -13.13 -0.31 8.92
CA PRO A 240 -14.09 -0.99 8.06
C PRO A 240 -15.28 -1.46 8.90
N VAL A 241 -16.46 -0.92 8.62
CA VAL A 241 -17.70 -1.34 9.28
C VAL A 241 -18.17 -2.63 8.64
N ALA A 242 -18.26 -3.71 9.43
CA ALA A 242 -18.78 -4.98 8.93
C ALA A 242 -20.19 -4.78 8.33
N PRO A 243 -20.55 -5.41 7.19
CA PRO A 243 -21.87 -5.24 6.58
C PRO A 243 -23.03 -5.52 7.53
N LYS A 244 -22.84 -6.42 8.49
CA LYS A 244 -23.81 -6.70 9.57
C LYS A 244 -23.98 -5.54 10.55
N ALA A 245 -22.91 -4.81 10.85
CA ALA A 245 -22.95 -3.61 11.69
C ALA A 245 -23.54 -2.43 10.90
N GLN A 246 -23.20 -2.28 9.61
CA GLN A 246 -23.77 -1.23 8.75
C GLN A 246 -25.30 -1.33 8.64
N LYS A 247 -25.84 -2.55 8.51
CA LYS A 247 -27.30 -2.79 8.49
C LYS A 247 -28.03 -2.45 9.79
N LYS A 248 -27.30 -2.26 10.91
CA LYS A 248 -27.87 -1.88 12.20
C LYS A 248 -27.83 -0.38 12.45
N VAL A 249 -27.22 0.39 11.56
CA VAL A 249 -27.22 1.86 11.67
C VAL A 249 -28.64 2.36 11.36
N PRO A 250 -29.31 3.03 12.31
CA PRO A 250 -30.65 3.56 12.07
C PRO A 250 -30.59 4.63 10.96
N VAL A 251 -31.58 4.63 10.07
CA VAL A 251 -31.72 5.67 9.04
C VAL A 251 -32.17 6.96 9.76
N PRO A 252 -31.47 8.10 9.58
CA PRO A 252 -31.91 9.35 10.18
C PRO A 252 -33.31 9.71 9.72
N GLU A 253 -34.16 10.17 10.65
CA GLU A 253 -35.41 10.84 10.29
C GLU A 253 -35.04 12.17 9.63
N GLY A 254 -35.25 12.25 8.32
CA GLY A 254 -35.06 13.47 7.53
C GLY A 254 -36.13 14.51 7.82
#